data_AF-A0A109BL53-F1
#
_entry.id   AF-A0A109BL53-F1
#
_cell.length_a   1.000
_cell.length_b   1.000
_cell.length_c   1.000
_cell.angle_alpha   90.00
_cell.angle_beta   90.00
_cell.angle_gamma   90.00
#
_symmetry.space_group_name_H-M   'P 1'
#
loop_
_entity.id
_entity.type
_entity.pdbx_description
1 polymer ?
#
loop_
_entity_poly.entity_id
_entity_poly.type
_entity_poly.pdbx_seq_one_letter_code
_entity_poly.pdbx_strand_id
1 'polypeptide(L)'
;MRCWADSVRRHLTIPHTLAVVTDVPGDYGDIEVIAPPRDFEDVRIPTWGPHMPQCLRRLAMFRPDAAAIFGERFVSMDLDAVISGSLDPLFDRDEDFVMYRGTNAARPYNGSLLMMTAGARPQVYTQFTPEGAAAAGREFIGSDQAWISHVLGAVEAVWGATDGVHAWGSRLNVGEPRVTFFLQPEKPWSYVAKGDPFCCAHYCRDPHKGRALILGYAPTVWDDAEAALSAGRFDTVIASPEAAQHWPQPVDAIAGDDEQAIRIAHMMGYTDYVFCGRQPAEAAA
;
A
#
# COMPACT_ATOMS: atom_id res chain seq x y z
N MET A 1 -3.80 -4.39 2.61
CA MET A 1 -4.43 -4.21 1.27
C MET A 1 -5.86 -3.69 1.35
N ARG A 2 -6.78 -4.30 2.12
CA ARG A 2 -8.18 -3.84 2.19
C ARG A 2 -8.36 -2.38 2.62
N CYS A 3 -7.57 -1.89 3.59
CA CYS A 3 -7.62 -0.47 3.98
C CYS A 3 -7.26 0.47 2.82
N TRP A 4 -6.23 0.11 2.03
CA TRP A 4 -5.86 0.87 0.83
C TRP A 4 -6.98 0.85 -0.21
N ALA A 5 -7.58 -0.31 -0.49
CA ALA A 5 -8.66 -0.45 -1.46
C ALA A 5 -9.90 0.36 -1.06
N ASP A 6 -10.29 0.30 0.22
CA ASP A 6 -11.38 1.09 0.76
C ASP A 6 -11.06 2.60 0.68
N SER A 7 -9.82 3.01 0.96
CA SER A 7 -9.37 4.39 0.79
C SER A 7 -9.43 4.86 -0.66
N VAL A 8 -9.07 4.03 -1.65
CA VAL A 8 -9.23 4.38 -3.07
C VAL A 8 -10.70 4.57 -3.40
N ARG A 9 -11.58 3.62 -3.05
CA ARG A 9 -13.02 3.69 -3.34
C ARG A 9 -13.70 4.92 -2.74
N ARG A 10 -13.27 5.35 -1.55
CA ARG A 10 -13.81 6.56 -0.91
C ARG A 10 -13.42 7.85 -1.63
N HIS A 11 -12.30 7.86 -2.36
CA HIS A 11 -11.71 9.08 -2.90
C HIS A 11 -11.59 9.11 -4.43
N LEU A 12 -11.91 8.01 -5.12
CA LEU A 12 -11.91 7.92 -6.57
C LEU A 12 -13.34 7.62 -7.05
N THR A 13 -13.95 8.60 -7.70
CA THR A 13 -15.31 8.49 -8.23
C THR A 13 -15.34 7.96 -9.66
N ILE A 14 -14.22 8.08 -10.37
CA ILE A 14 -14.03 7.50 -11.70
C ILE A 14 -14.27 5.98 -11.63
N PRO A 15 -15.10 5.39 -12.52
CA PRO A 15 -15.30 3.94 -12.56
C PRO A 15 -13.96 3.21 -12.73
N HIS A 16 -13.69 2.26 -11.84
CA HIS A 16 -12.41 1.56 -11.81
C HIS A 16 -12.55 0.12 -11.32
N THR A 17 -11.59 -0.71 -11.73
CA THR A 17 -11.35 -2.04 -11.16
C THR A 17 -10.08 -1.95 -10.30
N LEU A 18 -10.11 -2.55 -9.12
CA LEU A 18 -8.91 -2.69 -8.29
C LEU A 18 -8.29 -4.05 -8.55
N ALA A 19 -6.98 -4.05 -8.79
CA ALA A 19 -6.19 -5.26 -8.95
C ALA A 19 -4.97 -5.23 -8.03
N VAL A 20 -4.50 -6.41 -7.64
CA VAL A 20 -3.24 -6.62 -6.93
C VAL A 20 -2.37 -7.60 -7.70
N VAL A 21 -1.10 -7.25 -7.86
CA VAL A 21 -0.10 -8.12 -8.49
C VAL A 21 0.59 -8.94 -7.40
N THR A 22 0.21 -10.21 -7.24
CA THR A 22 0.72 -11.05 -6.15
C THR A 22 0.58 -12.55 -6.44
N ASP A 23 1.54 -13.33 -5.95
CA ASP A 23 1.50 -14.79 -5.90
C ASP A 23 1.29 -15.33 -4.48
N VAL A 24 1.01 -14.45 -3.52
CA VAL A 24 0.67 -14.83 -2.16
C VAL A 24 -0.78 -15.31 -2.15
N PRO A 25 -1.08 -16.52 -1.65
CA PRO A 25 -2.46 -16.96 -1.46
C PRO A 25 -3.15 -16.11 -0.40
N GLY A 26 -4.41 -15.76 -0.61
CA GLY A 26 -5.19 -14.99 0.35
C GLY A 26 -6.61 -14.71 -0.12
N ASP A 27 -7.43 -14.20 0.81
CA ASP A 27 -8.75 -13.65 0.46
C ASP A 27 -8.63 -12.16 0.10
N TYR A 28 -8.70 -11.91 -1.20
CA TYR A 28 -8.62 -10.57 -1.80
C TYR A 28 -10.01 -9.92 -1.98
N GLY A 29 -11.09 -10.61 -1.63
CA GLY A 29 -12.46 -10.12 -1.82
C GLY A 29 -12.79 -9.90 -3.29
N ASP A 30 -13.20 -8.68 -3.63
CA ASP A 30 -13.55 -8.24 -4.98
C ASP A 30 -12.38 -7.60 -5.75
N ILE A 31 -11.16 -7.67 -5.21
CA ILE A 31 -9.95 -7.17 -5.86
C ILE A 31 -9.42 -8.27 -6.80
N GLU A 32 -9.21 -7.91 -8.06
CA GLU A 32 -8.64 -8.81 -9.06
C GLU A 32 -7.20 -9.21 -8.69
N VAL A 33 -6.89 -10.50 -8.79
CA VAL A 33 -5.54 -11.01 -8.53
C VAL A 33 -4.85 -11.26 -9.85
N ILE A 34 -3.81 -10.47 -10.12
CA ILE A 34 -2.95 -10.61 -11.29
C ILE A 34 -1.69 -11.38 -10.85
N ALA A 35 -1.39 -12.48 -11.54
CA ALA A 35 -0.15 -13.21 -11.29
C ALA A 35 1.07 -12.30 -11.61
N PRO A 36 2.10 -12.24 -10.74
CA PRO A 36 3.25 -11.39 -10.98
C PRO A 36 3.97 -11.78 -12.27
N PRO A 37 4.24 -10.83 -13.17
CA PRO A 37 5.16 -11.06 -14.27
C PRO A 37 6.51 -11.55 -13.72
N ARG A 38 7.07 -12.57 -14.36
CA ARG A 38 8.34 -13.19 -13.98
C ARG A 38 9.53 -12.53 -14.68
N ASP A 39 9.27 -11.60 -15.58
CA ASP A 39 10.27 -10.81 -16.29
C ASP A 39 11.23 -10.14 -15.29
N PHE A 40 12.54 -10.36 -15.52
CA PHE A 40 13.63 -9.74 -14.76
C PHE A 40 13.64 -10.05 -13.25
N GLU A 41 12.94 -11.09 -12.80
CA GLU A 41 12.83 -11.38 -11.37
C GLU A 41 14.15 -11.70 -10.66
N ASP A 42 15.09 -12.27 -11.40
CA ASP A 42 16.42 -12.66 -10.92
C ASP A 42 17.48 -11.58 -11.11
N VAL A 43 17.13 -10.47 -11.76
CA VAL A 43 18.07 -9.37 -11.99
C VAL A 43 18.33 -8.63 -10.68
N ARG A 44 19.60 -8.33 -10.41
CA ARG A 44 20.05 -7.57 -9.26
C ARG A 44 20.87 -6.37 -9.73
N ILE A 45 20.50 -5.17 -9.28
CA ILE A 45 21.25 -3.94 -9.55
C ILE A 45 22.29 -3.77 -8.44
N PRO A 46 23.61 -3.87 -8.72
CA PRO A 46 24.64 -3.80 -7.68
C PRO A 46 24.62 -2.49 -6.89
N THR A 47 24.24 -1.39 -7.52
CA THR A 47 24.24 -0.05 -6.90
C THR A 47 23.06 0.21 -5.97
N TRP A 48 21.98 -0.58 -6.05
CA TRP A 48 20.81 -0.43 -5.18
C TRP A 48 21.00 -1.13 -3.82
N GLY A 49 21.95 -2.06 -3.74
CA GLY A 49 22.27 -2.81 -2.53
C GLY A 49 21.59 -4.19 -2.48
N PRO A 50 22.23 -5.19 -1.85
CA PRO A 50 21.77 -6.58 -1.89
C PRO A 50 20.50 -6.86 -1.09
N HIS A 51 20.19 -6.02 -0.10
CA HIS A 51 19.02 -6.18 0.78
C HIS A 51 17.83 -5.31 0.38
N MET A 52 17.99 -4.47 -0.64
CA MET A 52 16.91 -3.60 -1.09
C MET A 52 16.03 -4.35 -2.10
N PRO A 53 14.70 -4.21 -2.02
CA PRO A 53 13.79 -4.85 -2.96
C PRO A 53 14.06 -4.35 -4.38
N GLN A 54 14.12 -5.29 -5.32
CA GLN A 54 14.34 -5.01 -6.74
C GLN A 54 12.99 -5.06 -7.46
N CYS A 55 12.47 -3.90 -7.84
CA CYS A 55 11.14 -3.77 -8.43
C CYS A 55 11.14 -3.90 -9.97
N LEU A 56 12.20 -4.49 -10.55
CA LEU A 56 12.36 -4.59 -12.01
C LEU A 56 11.26 -5.38 -12.73
N ARG A 57 10.51 -6.24 -12.02
CA ARG A 57 9.31 -6.89 -12.56
C ARG A 57 8.24 -5.88 -13.01
N ARG A 58 8.23 -4.67 -12.42
CA ARG A 58 7.32 -3.57 -12.81
C ARG A 58 7.58 -3.08 -14.23
N LEU A 59 8.75 -3.35 -14.80
CA LEU A 59 9.02 -3.01 -16.20
C LEU A 59 8.06 -3.74 -17.16
N ALA A 60 7.43 -4.85 -16.73
CA ALA A 60 6.39 -5.53 -17.49
C ALA A 60 5.19 -4.60 -17.84
N MET A 61 4.95 -3.55 -17.06
CA MET A 61 3.94 -2.53 -17.40
C MET A 61 4.23 -1.84 -18.74
N PHE A 62 5.51 -1.72 -19.13
CA PHE A 62 5.95 -1.10 -20.37
C PHE A 62 6.07 -2.08 -21.53
N ARG A 63 5.59 -3.31 -21.40
CA ARG A 63 5.54 -4.23 -22.54
C ARG A 63 4.65 -3.66 -23.64
N PRO A 64 4.99 -3.86 -24.93
CA PRO A 64 4.10 -3.49 -26.04
C PRO A 64 2.70 -4.11 -25.94
N ASP A 65 2.59 -5.29 -25.31
CA ASP A 65 1.34 -6.04 -25.10
C ASP A 65 0.80 -5.96 -23.65
N ALA A 66 1.24 -4.98 -22.85
CA ALA A 66 0.87 -4.85 -21.44
C ALA A 66 -0.65 -4.80 -21.18
N ALA A 67 -1.44 -4.39 -22.18
CA ALA A 67 -2.90 -4.33 -22.09
C ALA A 67 -3.51 -5.70 -21.77
N ALA A 68 -2.89 -6.79 -22.22
CA ALA A 68 -3.35 -8.15 -21.97
C ALA A 68 -3.21 -8.57 -20.48
N ILE A 69 -2.42 -7.84 -19.70
CA ILE A 69 -2.15 -8.13 -18.28
C ILE A 69 -2.84 -7.11 -17.38
N PHE A 70 -2.75 -5.82 -17.71
CA PHE A 70 -3.15 -4.73 -16.81
C PHE A 70 -4.35 -3.92 -17.30
N GLY A 71 -4.90 -4.22 -18.48
CA GLY A 71 -5.92 -3.42 -19.15
C GLY A 71 -5.35 -2.25 -19.96
N GLU A 72 -6.21 -1.57 -20.73
CA GLU A 72 -5.78 -0.54 -21.70
C GLU A 72 -5.27 0.75 -21.04
N ARG A 73 -5.84 1.15 -19.89
CA ARG A 73 -5.42 2.31 -19.11
C ARG A 73 -5.44 1.95 -17.64
N PHE A 74 -4.30 2.10 -16.97
CA PHE A 74 -4.15 1.68 -15.58
C PHE A 74 -3.30 2.64 -14.76
N VAL A 75 -3.47 2.55 -13.45
CA VAL A 75 -2.65 3.21 -12.44
C VAL A 75 -1.95 2.15 -11.60
N SER A 76 -0.63 2.24 -11.48
CA SER A 76 0.15 1.49 -10.50
C SER A 76 0.47 2.40 -9.32
N MET A 77 0.11 1.98 -8.12
CA MET A 77 0.31 2.75 -6.89
C MET A 77 0.82 1.85 -5.77
N ASP A 78 1.83 2.30 -5.04
CA ASP A 78 2.33 1.58 -3.86
C ASP A 78 1.28 1.54 -2.73
N LEU A 79 1.31 0.47 -1.95
CA LEU A 79 0.36 0.23 -0.86
C LEU A 79 0.67 1.03 0.42
N ASP A 80 1.88 1.55 0.55
CA ASP A 80 2.33 2.36 1.69
C ASP A 80 2.03 3.85 1.47
N ALA A 81 0.75 4.11 1.17
CA ALA A 81 0.23 5.45 0.95
C ALA A 81 -1.01 5.73 1.81
N VAL A 82 -1.21 7.00 2.18
CA VAL A 82 -2.43 7.50 2.82
C VAL A 82 -3.15 8.40 1.84
N ILE A 83 -4.40 8.05 1.53
CA ILE A 83 -5.26 8.84 0.63
C ILE A 83 -6.17 9.71 1.50
N SER A 84 -6.02 11.02 1.39
CA SER A 84 -6.68 12.04 2.23
C SER A 84 -7.56 13.01 1.44
N GLY A 85 -7.56 12.93 0.11
CA GLY A 85 -8.38 13.79 -0.75
C GLY A 85 -8.74 13.10 -2.06
N SER A 86 -9.64 13.73 -2.82
CA SER A 86 -10.12 13.18 -4.10
C SER A 86 -8.95 12.88 -5.05
N LEU A 87 -8.95 11.66 -5.60
CA LEU A 87 -7.99 11.17 -6.57
C LEU A 87 -8.39 11.50 -8.02
N ASP A 88 -9.63 11.93 -8.26
CA ASP A 88 -10.14 12.19 -9.62
C ASP A 88 -9.23 13.12 -10.42
N PRO A 89 -8.74 14.26 -9.89
CA PRO A 89 -7.86 15.15 -10.66
C PRO A 89 -6.48 14.56 -10.97
N LEU A 90 -6.07 13.50 -10.25
CA LEU A 90 -4.83 12.81 -10.56
C LEU A 90 -5.01 11.88 -11.76
N PHE A 91 -6.17 11.23 -11.88
CA PHE A 91 -6.39 10.15 -12.84
C PHE A 91 -7.28 10.55 -14.04
N ASP A 92 -7.99 11.68 -13.96
CA ASP A 92 -8.67 12.34 -15.08
C ASP A 92 -7.67 13.23 -15.83
N ARG A 93 -6.81 12.57 -16.61
CA ARG A 93 -5.70 13.19 -17.34
C ARG A 93 -5.63 12.61 -18.74
N ASP A 94 -5.27 13.44 -19.72
CA ASP A 94 -5.19 13.04 -21.13
C ASP A 94 -3.84 12.39 -21.49
N GLU A 95 -2.80 12.58 -20.67
CA GLU A 95 -1.48 12.06 -20.99
C GLU A 95 -1.45 10.52 -21.05
N ASP A 96 -0.66 9.99 -21.97
CA ASP A 96 -0.44 8.55 -22.15
C ASP A 96 0.44 7.95 -21.06
N PHE A 97 1.24 8.80 -20.39
CA PHE A 97 2.13 8.42 -19.32
C PHE A 97 2.30 9.58 -18.33
N VAL A 98 2.08 9.32 -17.05
CA VAL A 98 2.34 10.25 -15.94
C VAL A 98 2.98 9.49 -14.80
N MET A 99 4.01 10.05 -14.18
CA MET A 99 4.70 9.41 -13.06
C MET A 99 4.90 10.38 -11.89
N TYR A 100 4.97 9.88 -10.67
CA TYR A 100 5.27 10.73 -9.52
C TYR A 100 6.66 11.35 -9.67
N ARG A 101 6.75 12.67 -9.48
CA ARG A 101 8.02 13.39 -9.45
C ARG A 101 8.94 12.86 -8.34
N GLY A 102 10.22 12.75 -8.64
CA GLY A 102 11.21 12.37 -7.63
C GLY A 102 11.23 13.33 -6.42
N THR A 103 11.57 12.80 -5.25
CA THR A 103 11.57 13.55 -3.98
C THR A 103 12.79 14.45 -3.77
N ASN A 104 13.58 14.65 -4.82
CA ASN A 104 14.59 15.70 -4.88
C ASN A 104 14.80 16.14 -6.34
N ALA A 105 15.40 17.31 -6.52
CA ALA A 105 15.58 17.93 -7.84
C ALA A 105 16.44 17.11 -8.82
N ALA A 106 17.28 16.20 -8.32
CA ALA A 106 18.16 15.37 -9.14
C ALA A 106 17.48 14.07 -9.62
N ARG A 107 16.25 13.79 -9.17
CA ARG A 107 15.49 12.58 -9.52
C ARG A 107 14.26 12.97 -10.32
N PRO A 108 14.19 12.61 -11.62
CA PRO A 108 13.01 12.89 -12.43
C PRO A 108 11.76 12.23 -11.86
N TYR A 109 11.86 10.93 -11.50
CA TYR A 109 10.70 10.13 -11.15
C TYR A 109 10.85 9.32 -9.85
N ASN A 110 9.71 8.93 -9.31
CA ASN A 110 9.52 8.05 -8.18
C ASN A 110 8.56 6.90 -8.58
N GLY A 111 8.92 5.66 -8.26
CA GLY A 111 8.20 4.44 -8.65
C GLY A 111 6.86 4.20 -7.96
N SER A 112 6.48 5.02 -6.98
CA SER A 112 5.32 4.77 -6.12
C SER A 112 3.97 5.12 -6.73
N LEU A 113 3.93 5.91 -7.81
CA LEU A 113 2.70 6.20 -8.54
C LEU A 113 3.00 6.45 -10.02
N LEU A 114 2.27 5.75 -10.88
CA LEU A 114 2.36 5.82 -12.33
C LEU A 114 0.98 5.58 -12.92
N MET A 115 0.60 6.35 -13.94
CA MET A 115 -0.56 6.10 -14.79
C MET A 115 -0.08 5.97 -16.22
N MET A 116 -0.66 5.02 -16.95
CA MET A 116 -0.23 4.74 -18.31
C MET A 116 -1.36 4.16 -19.16
N THR A 117 -1.38 4.57 -20.44
CA THR A 117 -2.03 3.80 -21.51
C THR A 117 -1.08 2.67 -21.92
N ALA A 118 -1.55 1.43 -21.84
CA ALA A 118 -0.75 0.25 -22.13
C ALA A 118 -0.07 0.32 -23.50
N GLY A 119 1.18 -0.13 -23.58
CA GLY A 119 2.02 -0.02 -24.77
C GLY A 119 2.72 1.33 -24.92
N ALA A 120 2.45 2.32 -24.08
CA ALA A 120 3.23 3.55 -24.03
C ALA A 120 4.67 3.30 -23.53
N ARG A 121 5.61 4.10 -24.08
CA ARG A 121 7.04 4.07 -23.75
C ARG A 121 7.66 2.65 -23.76
N PRO A 122 7.43 1.83 -24.81
CA PRO A 122 7.86 0.43 -24.82
C PRO A 122 9.38 0.27 -24.75
N GLN A 123 10.14 1.31 -25.12
CA GLN A 123 11.60 1.34 -25.00
C GLN A 123 12.09 1.07 -23.58
N VAL A 124 11.31 1.41 -22.54
CA VAL A 124 11.65 1.12 -21.14
C VAL A 124 11.75 -0.39 -20.91
N TYR A 125 10.91 -1.18 -21.56
CA TYR A 125 10.99 -2.64 -21.49
C TYR A 125 11.97 -3.19 -22.53
N THR A 126 11.85 -2.79 -23.80
CA THR A 126 12.57 -3.44 -24.90
C THR A 126 14.07 -3.13 -24.94
N GLN A 127 14.51 -2.05 -24.31
CA GLN A 127 15.95 -1.70 -24.21
C GLN A 127 16.57 -2.18 -22.89
N PHE A 128 15.79 -2.84 -22.02
CA PHE A 128 16.29 -3.26 -20.72
C PHE A 128 17.45 -4.24 -20.84
N THR A 129 18.53 -3.93 -20.14
CA THR A 129 19.67 -4.82 -19.93
C THR A 129 20.14 -4.70 -18.48
N PRO A 130 20.61 -5.78 -17.84
CA PRO A 130 21.19 -5.71 -16.50
C PRO A 130 22.34 -4.68 -16.40
N GLU A 131 23.17 -4.59 -17.44
CA GLU A 131 24.28 -3.64 -17.52
C GLU A 131 23.79 -2.19 -17.60
N GLY A 132 22.75 -1.95 -18.41
CA GLY A 132 22.08 -0.65 -18.52
C GLY A 132 21.41 -0.25 -17.21
N ALA A 133 20.73 -1.18 -16.54
CA ALA A 133 20.14 -0.93 -15.23
C ALA A 133 21.21 -0.61 -14.17
N ALA A 134 22.36 -1.29 -14.20
CA ALA A 134 23.49 -0.97 -13.35
C ALA A 134 24.11 0.39 -13.66
N ALA A 135 24.09 0.83 -14.92
CA ALA A 135 24.51 2.18 -15.32
C ALA A 135 23.53 3.25 -14.82
N ALA A 136 22.24 3.05 -15.06
CA ALA A 136 21.17 3.90 -14.55
C ALA A 136 21.25 4.05 -13.02
N GLY A 137 21.53 2.95 -12.30
CA GLY A 137 21.69 2.96 -10.85
C GLY A 137 22.92 3.71 -10.33
N ARG A 138 23.85 4.15 -11.20
CA ARG A 138 24.94 5.09 -10.84
C ARG A 138 24.52 6.55 -11.00
N GLU A 139 23.54 6.82 -11.87
CA GLU A 139 23.02 8.16 -12.15
C GLU A 139 21.85 8.51 -11.21
N PHE A 140 20.97 7.54 -10.98
CA PHE A 140 19.75 7.68 -10.22
C PHE A 140 19.65 6.62 -9.13
N ILE A 141 19.02 7.00 -8.01
CA ILE A 141 18.80 6.11 -6.88
C ILE A 141 17.49 5.36 -7.08
N GLY A 142 17.53 4.04 -6.92
CA GLY A 142 16.39 3.14 -7.04
C GLY A 142 16.68 1.94 -7.93
N SER A 143 15.66 1.11 -8.12
CA SER A 143 15.73 -0.03 -9.05
C SER A 143 15.10 0.32 -10.41
N ASP A 144 13.86 -0.08 -10.64
CA ASP A 144 13.03 0.29 -11.79
C ASP A 144 12.95 1.80 -12.03
N GLN A 145 12.74 2.63 -10.99
CA GLN A 145 12.67 4.09 -11.17
C GLN A 145 13.96 4.71 -11.70
N ALA A 146 15.11 4.14 -11.37
CA ALA A 146 16.41 4.61 -11.87
C ALA A 146 16.53 4.29 -13.36
N TRP A 147 16.16 3.08 -13.75
CA TRP A 147 16.11 2.65 -15.14
C TRP A 147 15.12 3.49 -15.98
N ILE A 148 13.90 3.70 -15.48
CA ILE A 148 12.89 4.54 -16.16
C ILE A 148 13.43 5.96 -16.35
N SER A 149 14.03 6.54 -15.32
CA SER A 149 14.63 7.90 -15.39
C SER A 149 15.77 7.97 -16.41
N HIS A 150 16.59 6.92 -16.51
CA HIS A 150 17.68 6.85 -17.48
C HIS A 150 17.19 6.77 -18.93
N VAL A 151 16.17 5.94 -19.19
CA VAL A 151 15.64 5.75 -20.55
C VAL A 151 14.82 6.95 -21.02
N LEU A 152 14.00 7.53 -20.15
CA LEU A 152 13.05 8.59 -20.54
C LEU A 152 13.60 10.00 -20.32
N GLY A 153 14.61 10.19 -19.47
CA GLY A 153 15.03 11.51 -19.04
C GLY A 153 13.91 12.26 -18.30
N ALA A 154 14.03 13.58 -18.13
CA ALA A 154 13.09 14.40 -17.34
C ALA A 154 12.03 15.13 -18.18
N VAL A 155 11.50 14.48 -19.22
CA VAL A 155 10.59 15.11 -20.21
C VAL A 155 9.12 14.70 -20.06
N GLU A 156 8.83 13.66 -19.28
CA GLU A 156 7.47 13.15 -19.14
C GLU A 156 6.62 14.00 -18.19
N ALA A 157 5.30 13.88 -18.34
CA ALA A 157 4.36 14.48 -17.40
C ALA A 157 4.54 13.86 -16.01
N VAL A 158 4.41 14.70 -14.98
CA VAL A 158 4.52 14.25 -13.59
C VAL A 158 3.42 14.84 -12.73
N TRP A 159 3.08 14.11 -11.66
CA TRP A 159 2.46 14.72 -10.49
C TRP A 159 3.52 15.15 -9.49
N GLY A 160 3.30 16.28 -8.84
CA GLY A 160 4.11 16.75 -7.73
C GLY A 160 3.25 17.23 -6.57
N ALA A 161 3.90 17.96 -5.67
CA ALA A 161 3.24 18.49 -4.48
C ALA A 161 2.08 19.44 -4.81
N THR A 162 2.17 20.21 -5.91
CA THR A 162 1.09 21.09 -6.40
C THR A 162 -0.16 20.34 -6.83
N ASP A 163 -0.02 19.07 -7.22
CA ASP A 163 -1.14 18.19 -7.56
C ASP A 163 -1.72 17.50 -6.33
N GLY A 164 -1.08 17.66 -5.16
CA GLY A 164 -1.45 16.98 -3.91
C GLY A 164 -0.79 15.60 -3.77
N VAL A 165 0.26 15.28 -4.54
CA VAL A 165 1.04 14.05 -4.39
C VAL A 165 2.26 14.32 -3.51
N HIS A 166 2.21 13.83 -2.27
CA HIS A 166 3.15 14.14 -1.21
C HIS A 166 4.00 12.93 -0.83
N ALA A 167 5.16 13.20 -0.21
CA ALA A 167 5.95 12.21 0.49
C ALA A 167 5.96 12.53 1.98
N TRP A 168 5.75 11.52 2.83
CA TRP A 168 5.70 11.69 4.27
C TRP A 168 6.99 12.34 4.81
N GLY A 169 6.83 13.43 5.57
CA GLY A 169 7.94 14.20 6.14
C GLY A 169 8.77 15.01 5.14
N SER A 170 8.39 15.08 3.87
CA SER A 170 9.11 15.86 2.85
C SER A 170 8.89 17.36 3.03
N ARG A 171 9.99 18.13 2.93
CA ARG A 171 9.96 19.61 2.92
C ARG A 171 9.51 20.19 1.58
N LEU A 172 9.38 19.37 0.55
CA LEU A 172 8.91 19.78 -0.78
C LEU A 172 7.39 19.78 -0.90
N ASN A 173 6.69 19.25 0.10
CA ASN A 173 5.24 19.24 0.13
C ASN A 173 4.70 20.67 0.22
N VAL A 174 3.67 20.96 -0.56
CA VAL A 174 2.94 22.23 -0.57
C VAL A 174 1.45 21.94 -0.76
N GLY A 175 0.59 22.80 -0.20
CA GLY A 175 -0.85 22.62 -0.26
C GLY A 175 -1.36 21.40 0.53
N GLU A 176 -2.63 21.06 0.31
CA GLU A 176 -3.27 19.90 0.96
C GLU A 176 -2.95 18.60 0.21
N PRO A 177 -2.61 17.50 0.91
CA PRO A 177 -2.35 16.22 0.28
C PRO A 177 -3.65 15.56 -0.21
N ARG A 178 -3.61 15.00 -1.42
CA ARG A 178 -4.58 14.01 -1.91
C ARG A 178 -4.11 12.61 -1.58
N VAL A 179 -2.82 12.36 -1.77
CA VAL A 179 -2.14 11.11 -1.46
C VAL A 179 -0.74 11.38 -0.92
N THR A 180 -0.39 10.70 0.17
CA THR A 180 0.91 10.83 0.84
C THR A 180 1.61 9.47 0.91
N PHE A 181 2.77 9.34 0.27
CA PHE A 181 3.57 8.11 0.22
C PHE A 181 4.58 8.02 1.38
N PHE A 182 4.69 6.84 1.99
CA PHE A 182 5.60 6.53 3.09
C PHE A 182 6.85 5.83 2.58
N LEU A 183 7.69 6.62 1.88
CA LEU A 183 8.92 6.16 1.22
C LEU A 183 10.02 5.71 2.19
N GLN A 184 9.82 5.89 3.48
CA GLN A 184 10.76 5.53 4.55
C GLN A 184 10.44 4.12 5.11
N PRO A 185 11.31 3.55 5.95
CA PRO A 185 11.05 2.24 6.58
C PRO A 185 9.78 2.23 7.44
N GLU A 186 9.47 3.34 8.11
CA GLU A 186 8.22 3.47 8.84
C GLU A 186 7.03 3.64 7.88
N LYS A 187 5.99 2.85 8.11
CA LYS A 187 4.82 2.70 7.24
C LYS A 187 3.57 3.29 7.89
N PRO A 188 2.52 3.63 7.13
CA PRO A 188 1.38 4.37 7.69
C PRO A 188 0.70 3.64 8.85
N TRP A 189 0.62 2.32 8.81
CA TRP A 189 0.06 1.51 9.91
C TRP A 189 0.85 1.61 11.22
N SER A 190 2.16 1.88 11.17
CA SER A 190 2.96 2.13 12.37
C SER A 190 2.58 3.46 13.03
N TYR A 191 2.21 4.47 12.23
CA TYR A 191 1.74 5.76 12.73
C TYR A 191 0.32 5.68 13.28
N VAL A 192 -0.56 4.87 12.68
CA VAL A 192 -1.88 4.53 13.25
C VAL A 192 -1.74 3.92 14.65
N ALA A 193 -0.79 2.99 14.84
CA ALA A 193 -0.54 2.39 16.14
C ALA A 193 -0.04 3.41 17.18
N LYS A 194 0.73 4.41 16.74
CA LYS A 194 1.22 5.53 17.57
C LYS A 194 0.17 6.61 17.81
N GLY A 195 -1.03 6.49 17.24
CA GLY A 195 -2.09 7.49 17.38
C GLY A 195 -1.86 8.77 16.57
N ASP A 196 -1.07 8.73 15.50
CA ASP A 196 -0.88 9.88 14.62
C ASP A 196 -2.23 10.37 14.05
N PRO A 197 -2.62 11.64 14.28
CA PRO A 197 -3.96 12.10 13.91
C PRO A 197 -4.27 11.98 12.41
N PHE A 198 -3.29 12.24 11.54
CA PHE A 198 -3.48 12.17 10.10
C PHE A 198 -3.65 10.73 9.63
N CYS A 199 -2.77 9.82 10.06
CA CYS A 199 -2.87 8.42 9.68
C CYS A 199 -4.12 7.76 10.27
N CYS A 200 -4.48 8.06 11.51
CA CYS A 200 -5.72 7.54 12.12
C CYS A 200 -6.97 8.00 11.37
N ALA A 201 -7.01 9.27 10.91
CA ALA A 201 -8.15 9.81 10.19
C ALA A 201 -8.28 9.23 8.77
N HIS A 202 -7.17 9.01 8.06
CA HIS A 202 -7.19 8.74 6.62
C HIS A 202 -6.76 7.32 6.22
N TYR A 203 -5.99 6.61 7.05
CA TYR A 203 -5.57 5.22 6.82
C TYR A 203 -6.47 4.22 7.56
N CYS A 204 -7.78 4.34 7.34
CA CYS A 204 -8.79 3.50 7.95
C CYS A 204 -9.74 2.91 6.89
N ARG A 205 -10.43 1.80 7.20
CA ARG A 205 -11.45 1.21 6.30
C ARG A 205 -12.76 2.01 6.31
N ASP A 206 -13.22 2.40 7.49
CA ASP A 206 -14.41 3.22 7.65
C ASP A 206 -14.28 3.98 8.98
N PRO A 207 -14.10 5.31 8.97
CA PRO A 207 -14.09 6.06 10.21
C PRO A 207 -15.48 5.94 10.86
N HIS A 208 -15.52 5.62 12.16
CA HIS A 208 -16.75 5.58 12.99
C HIS A 208 -17.57 4.29 13.01
N LYS A 209 -16.99 3.12 12.70
CA LYS A 209 -17.68 1.84 12.96
C LYS A 209 -17.62 1.47 14.43
N GLY A 210 -18.78 1.03 14.95
CA GLY A 210 -19.11 0.86 16.37
C GLY A 210 -18.03 0.25 17.26
N ARG A 211 -18.13 -1.04 17.59
CA ARG A 211 -17.27 -1.66 18.62
C ARG A 211 -16.55 -2.89 18.08
N ALA A 212 -15.26 -3.01 18.38
CA ALA A 212 -14.48 -4.22 18.08
C ALA A 212 -14.29 -5.11 19.29
N LEU A 213 -14.43 -6.42 19.09
CA LEU A 213 -13.99 -7.42 20.06
C LEU A 213 -12.62 -7.95 19.63
N ILE A 214 -11.64 -7.88 20.51
CA ILE A 214 -10.30 -8.44 20.28
C ILE A 214 -10.15 -9.69 21.16
N LEU A 215 -9.87 -10.83 20.54
CA LEU A 215 -9.64 -12.11 21.20
C LEU A 215 -8.14 -12.43 21.21
N GLY A 216 -7.50 -12.29 22.37
CA GLY A 216 -6.07 -12.46 22.58
C GLY A 216 -5.63 -13.92 22.79
N TYR A 217 -4.56 -14.09 23.56
CA TYR A 217 -3.85 -15.36 23.76
C TYR A 217 -3.96 -15.91 25.19
N ALA A 218 -4.38 -15.09 26.16
CA ALA A 218 -4.40 -15.51 27.55
C ALA A 218 -5.54 -16.51 27.82
N PRO A 219 -5.40 -17.42 28.80
CA PRO A 219 -6.44 -18.41 29.13
C PRO A 219 -7.80 -17.82 29.48
N THR A 220 -7.86 -16.56 29.89
CA THR A 220 -9.11 -15.85 30.24
C THR A 220 -9.93 -15.41 29.03
N VAL A 221 -9.41 -15.57 27.80
CA VAL A 221 -10.02 -15.03 26.57
C VAL A 221 -11.52 -15.36 26.44
N TRP A 222 -11.94 -16.57 26.84
CA TRP A 222 -13.32 -17.00 26.70
C TRP A 222 -14.26 -16.42 27.77
N ASP A 223 -13.81 -16.41 29.03
CA ASP A 223 -14.56 -15.78 30.12
C ASP A 223 -14.71 -14.27 29.89
N ASP A 224 -13.62 -13.62 29.44
CA ASP A 224 -13.60 -12.21 29.09
C ASP A 224 -14.54 -11.92 27.91
N ALA A 225 -14.57 -12.80 26.89
CA ALA A 225 -15.44 -12.64 25.72
C ALA A 225 -16.91 -12.83 26.07
N GLU A 226 -17.25 -13.81 26.91
CA GLU A 226 -18.63 -14.01 27.38
C GLU A 226 -19.13 -12.80 28.18
N ALA A 227 -18.29 -12.27 29.07
CA ALA A 227 -18.59 -11.05 29.81
C ALA A 227 -18.76 -9.84 28.88
N ALA A 228 -17.88 -9.68 27.90
CA ALA A 228 -17.93 -8.59 26.92
C ALA A 228 -19.21 -8.65 26.08
N LEU A 229 -19.56 -9.82 25.56
CA LEU A 229 -20.77 -10.04 24.75
C LEU A 229 -22.06 -9.81 25.56
N SER A 230 -22.04 -10.14 26.86
CA SER A 230 -23.16 -9.85 27.76
C SER A 230 -23.34 -8.36 28.01
N ALA A 231 -22.25 -7.58 27.95
CA ALA A 231 -22.28 -6.13 28.13
C ALA A 231 -22.68 -5.35 26.86
N GLY A 232 -22.55 -5.94 25.67
CA GLY A 232 -22.99 -5.30 24.44
C GLY A 232 -22.57 -6.03 23.17
N ARG A 233 -23.10 -5.54 22.04
CA ARG A 233 -22.78 -6.06 20.72
C ARG A 233 -21.47 -5.49 20.21
N PHE A 234 -20.78 -6.28 19.38
CA PHE A 234 -19.60 -5.87 18.62
C PHE A 234 -19.91 -6.01 17.12
N ASP A 235 -19.37 -5.11 16.33
CA ASP A 235 -19.56 -5.07 14.87
C ASP A 235 -18.41 -5.74 14.12
N THR A 236 -17.33 -6.06 14.83
CA THR A 236 -16.20 -6.80 14.27
C THR A 236 -15.54 -7.68 15.33
N VAL A 237 -14.86 -8.73 14.87
CA VAL A 237 -14.00 -9.58 15.69
C VAL A 237 -12.60 -9.66 15.09
N ILE A 238 -11.60 -9.34 15.90
CA ILE A 238 -10.18 -9.53 15.61
C ILE A 238 -9.69 -10.60 16.57
N ALA A 239 -8.98 -11.62 16.07
CA ALA A 239 -8.59 -12.74 16.92
C ALA A 239 -7.13 -13.16 16.71
N SER A 240 -6.53 -13.73 17.75
CA SER A 240 -5.32 -14.55 17.64
C SER A 240 -5.58 -15.76 16.72
N PRO A 241 -4.54 -16.38 16.12
CA PRO A 241 -4.71 -17.56 15.27
C PRO A 241 -5.41 -18.71 16.02
N GLU A 242 -5.10 -18.89 17.29
CA GLU A 242 -5.69 -19.91 18.16
C GLU A 242 -7.16 -19.60 18.46
N ALA A 243 -7.47 -18.36 18.89
CA ALA A 243 -8.85 -17.99 19.17
C ALA A 243 -9.73 -18.05 17.90
N ALA A 244 -9.18 -17.69 16.74
CA ALA A 244 -9.89 -17.74 15.46
C ALA A 244 -10.36 -19.16 15.08
N GLN A 245 -9.62 -20.20 15.49
CA GLN A 245 -10.01 -21.60 15.23
C GLN A 245 -11.20 -22.06 16.08
N HIS A 246 -11.42 -21.41 17.22
CA HIS A 246 -12.46 -21.77 18.19
C HIS A 246 -13.66 -20.83 18.18
N TRP A 247 -13.51 -19.63 17.63
CA TRP A 247 -14.59 -18.64 17.57
C TRP A 247 -15.71 -19.10 16.62
N PRO A 248 -16.98 -19.11 17.07
CA PRO A 248 -18.08 -19.69 16.28
C PRO A 248 -18.61 -18.77 15.17
N GLN A 249 -18.17 -17.51 15.13
CA GLN A 249 -18.61 -16.51 14.14
C GLN A 249 -17.46 -16.15 13.19
N PRO A 250 -17.73 -15.47 12.06
CA PRO A 250 -16.65 -14.95 11.23
C PRO A 250 -15.69 -14.06 12.01
N VAL A 251 -14.40 -14.25 11.79
CA VAL A 251 -13.33 -13.37 12.26
C VAL A 251 -12.94 -12.46 11.11
N ASP A 252 -12.97 -11.15 11.33
CA ASP A 252 -12.68 -10.15 10.29
C ASP A 252 -11.18 -9.97 10.05
N ALA A 253 -10.36 -10.24 11.06
CA ALA A 253 -8.90 -10.18 10.95
C ALA A 253 -8.21 -11.07 11.98
N ILE A 254 -7.07 -11.64 11.57
CA ILE A 254 -6.18 -12.40 12.45
C ILE A 254 -4.97 -11.52 12.80
N ALA A 255 -4.65 -11.42 14.09
CA ALA A 255 -3.48 -10.73 14.60
C ALA A 255 -2.50 -11.74 15.21
N GLY A 256 -1.20 -11.55 15.01
CA GLY A 256 -0.13 -12.41 15.52
C GLY A 256 0.40 -12.03 16.91
N ASP A 257 0.01 -10.87 17.43
CA ASP A 257 0.28 -10.41 18.79
C ASP A 257 -0.73 -9.31 19.21
N ASP A 258 -0.71 -8.94 20.50
CA ASP A 258 -1.62 -7.95 21.07
C ASP A 258 -1.46 -6.54 20.45
N GLU A 259 -0.23 -6.12 20.10
CA GLU A 259 0.04 -4.81 19.49
C GLU A 259 -0.52 -4.76 18.05
N GLN A 260 -0.32 -5.84 17.30
CA GLN A 260 -0.87 -6.02 15.97
C GLN A 260 -2.41 -6.02 16.02
N ALA A 261 -3.03 -6.64 17.02
CA ALA A 261 -4.48 -6.64 17.16
C ALA A 261 -5.06 -5.23 17.34
N ILE A 262 -4.44 -4.43 18.23
CA ILE A 262 -4.81 -3.02 18.45
C ILE A 262 -4.60 -2.20 17.17
N ARG A 263 -3.44 -2.38 16.51
CA ARG A 263 -3.14 -1.71 15.24
C ARG A 263 -4.17 -2.04 14.15
N ILE A 264 -4.59 -3.30 14.05
CA ILE A 264 -5.64 -3.72 13.11
C ILE A 264 -6.98 -3.07 13.47
N ALA A 265 -7.37 -3.03 14.76
CA ALA A 265 -8.61 -2.38 15.20
C ALA A 265 -8.66 -0.91 14.76
N HIS A 266 -7.58 -0.16 15.01
CA HIS A 266 -7.48 1.23 14.59
C HIS A 266 -7.50 1.38 13.06
N MET A 267 -6.78 0.54 12.31
CA MET A 267 -6.81 0.53 10.84
C MET A 267 -8.18 0.15 10.27
N MET A 268 -8.99 -0.57 11.03
CA MET A 268 -10.37 -0.88 10.68
C MET A 268 -11.34 0.25 11.09
N GLY A 269 -10.85 1.29 11.77
CA GLY A 269 -11.62 2.47 12.19
C GLY A 269 -12.22 2.38 13.59
N TYR A 270 -11.89 1.34 14.37
CA TYR A 270 -12.43 1.14 15.71
C TYR A 270 -11.53 1.78 16.77
N THR A 271 -12.08 2.77 17.47
CA THR A 271 -11.45 3.36 18.67
C THR A 271 -12.08 2.86 19.97
N ASP A 272 -13.27 2.29 19.91
CA ASP A 272 -13.91 1.56 21.02
C ASP A 272 -13.74 0.06 20.77
N TYR A 273 -12.94 -0.60 21.60
CA TYR A 273 -12.74 -2.03 21.54
C TYR A 273 -12.60 -2.64 22.94
N VAL A 274 -13.01 -3.90 23.06
CA VAL A 274 -12.78 -4.71 24.26
C VAL A 274 -11.74 -5.77 23.94
N PHE A 275 -10.68 -5.81 24.74
CA PHE A 275 -9.60 -6.79 24.59
C PHE A 275 -9.78 -7.90 25.61
N CYS A 276 -10.11 -9.09 25.13
CA CYS A 276 -10.30 -10.32 25.91
C CYS A 276 -9.02 -11.15 25.88
N GLY A 277 -8.56 -11.65 27.02
CA GLY A 277 -7.39 -12.52 27.08
C GLY A 277 -6.08 -11.82 26.70
N ARG A 278 -5.87 -10.58 27.17
CA ARG A 278 -4.62 -9.83 26.94
C ARG A 278 -3.44 -10.50 27.66
N GLN A 279 -2.29 -10.62 27.00
CA GLN A 279 -1.10 -11.15 27.66
C GLN A 279 -0.57 -10.13 28.70
N PRO A 280 -0.07 -10.59 29.86
CA PRO A 280 0.65 -9.73 30.79
C PRO A 280 1.87 -9.12 30.09
N ALA A 281 2.17 -7.84 30.38
CA ALA A 281 3.27 -7.13 29.74
C ALA A 281 4.66 -7.80 29.90
N GLU A 282 4.82 -8.68 30.89
CA GLU A 282 6.06 -9.42 31.16
C GLU A 282 6.24 -10.68 30.29
N ALA A 283 5.19 -11.15 29.59
CA ALA A 283 5.23 -12.36 28.77
C ALA A 283 5.55 -12.10 27.28
N ALA A 284 5.73 -10.84 26.89
CA ALA A 284 5.91 -10.41 25.49
C ALA A 284 7.38 -10.14 25.08
N ALA A 285 8.36 -10.64 25.86
CA ALA A 285 9.80 -10.45 25.62
C ALA A 285 10.48 -11.71 25.06
#